data_AF-A0A1F6A6P5-F1
#
_entry.id   AF-A0A1F6A6P5-F1
#
_cell.length_a   1.000
_cell.length_b   1.000
_cell.length_c   1.000
_cell.angle_alpha   90.00
_cell.angle_beta   90.00
_cell.angle_gamma   90.00
#
_symmetry.space_group_name_H-M   'P 1'
#
loop_
_entity.id
_entity.type
_entity.pdbx_description
1 polymer ?
#
loop_
_entity_poly.entity_id
_entity_poly.type
_entity_poly.pdbx_seq_one_letter_code
_entity_poly.pdbx_strand_id
1 'polypeptide(L)'
;MENIIEKYLDNWLKMKIGQATINCPYFANKIRNGKVVLSGFMGGKGDYGDIKQELSRVVYANGPIKDKQEIFKLARKNRIGIDCSGFVYRFLAELVRLKYQNCEVLSLEQVFPDGIYRTNADKLTLGTHVIKINLFLQVRLGDLIRINNGRHVAVVVKNNNNMITYIHSSKMTKESGVHTGIIMVDDFNNNLKWRETTKNDINFGVKYFHPQNGDGIFRLKIFNP
;
A
#
# COMPACT_ATOMS: atom_id res chain seq x y z
N MET A 1 -6.27 -18.25 -8.00
CA MET A 1 -6.16 -16.78 -7.81
C MET A 1 -5.04 -16.44 -6.84
N GLU A 2 -4.95 -17.09 -5.68
CA GLU A 2 -3.91 -16.87 -4.66
C GLU A 2 -2.48 -16.84 -5.25
N ASN A 3 -2.06 -17.87 -5.99
CA ASN A 3 -0.75 -17.89 -6.66
C ASN A 3 -0.49 -16.72 -7.63
N ILE A 4 -1.53 -16.14 -8.24
CA ILE A 4 -1.38 -14.99 -9.15
C ILE A 4 -1.14 -13.72 -8.34
N ILE A 5 -1.90 -13.55 -7.25
CA ILE A 5 -1.75 -12.42 -6.32
C ILE A 5 -0.39 -12.47 -5.63
N GLU A 6 0.04 -13.63 -5.15
CA GLU A 6 1.37 -13.78 -4.55
C GLU A 6 2.48 -13.38 -5.51
N LYS A 7 2.43 -13.84 -6.77
CA LYS A 7 3.38 -13.42 -7.82
C LYS A 7 3.31 -11.92 -8.10
N TYR A 8 2.12 -11.34 -8.11
CA TYR A 8 1.93 -9.90 -8.28
C TYR A 8 2.57 -9.11 -7.13
N LEU A 9 2.36 -9.54 -5.88
CA LEU A 9 2.95 -8.92 -4.69
C LEU A 9 4.47 -9.08 -4.63
N ASP A 10 4.98 -10.23 -5.06
CA ASP A 10 6.42 -10.52 -5.11
C ASP A 10 7.18 -9.52 -5.98
N ASN A 11 6.57 -8.99 -7.06
CA ASN A 11 7.17 -7.90 -7.82
C ASN A 11 7.49 -6.70 -6.92
N TRP A 12 6.56 -6.31 -6.04
CA TRP A 12 6.74 -5.16 -5.16
C TRP A 12 7.63 -5.44 -3.95
N LEU A 13 7.59 -6.67 -3.42
CA LEU A 13 8.36 -7.07 -2.23
C LEU A 13 9.81 -7.46 -2.56
N LYS A 14 10.05 -7.97 -3.77
CA LYS A 14 11.32 -8.57 -4.22
C LYS A 14 11.79 -7.95 -5.54
N MET A 15 11.82 -6.63 -5.62
CA MET A 15 12.33 -5.88 -6.77
C MET A 15 13.84 -6.11 -6.92
N LYS A 16 14.23 -6.81 -7.99
CA LYS A 16 15.64 -7.02 -8.35
C LYS A 16 16.21 -5.79 -9.06
N ILE A 17 17.24 -5.17 -8.46
CA ILE A 17 17.98 -4.02 -9.00
C ILE A 17 19.47 -4.36 -8.97
N GLY A 18 20.07 -4.55 -10.15
CA GLY A 18 21.44 -5.07 -10.25
C GLY A 18 21.57 -6.44 -9.57
N GLN A 19 22.45 -6.53 -8.58
CA GLN A 19 22.69 -7.74 -7.78
C GLN A 19 21.82 -7.81 -6.50
N ALA A 20 21.14 -6.73 -6.14
CA ALA A 20 20.35 -6.65 -4.91
C ALA A 20 18.87 -6.96 -5.16
N THR A 21 18.22 -7.52 -4.15
CA THR A 21 16.77 -7.63 -4.06
C THR A 21 16.29 -6.71 -2.97
N ILE A 22 15.43 -5.76 -3.32
CA ILE A 22 14.88 -4.77 -2.41
C ILE A 22 13.36 -4.74 -2.54
N ASN A 23 12.68 -4.18 -1.54
CA ASN A 23 11.28 -3.85 -1.70
C ASN A 23 11.17 -2.55 -2.52
N CYS A 24 10.04 -2.36 -3.21
CA CYS A 24 9.77 -1.14 -3.95
C CYS A 24 9.87 0.08 -3.02
N PRO A 25 10.71 1.08 -3.34
CA PRO A 25 10.89 2.24 -2.47
C PRO A 25 9.61 3.07 -2.26
N TYR A 26 9.55 3.75 -1.12
CA TYR A 26 8.50 4.71 -0.82
C TYR A 26 8.86 6.08 -1.35
N PHE A 27 7.95 6.72 -2.08
CA PHE A 27 7.99 8.15 -2.33
C PHE A 27 6.57 8.70 -2.40
N ALA A 28 6.35 9.88 -1.82
CA ALA A 28 5.09 10.59 -1.91
C ALA A 28 5.35 12.06 -2.23
N ASN A 29 4.46 12.66 -3.00
CA ASN A 29 4.51 14.08 -3.32
C ASN A 29 4.49 14.91 -2.03
N LYS A 30 5.25 16.00 -2.00
CA LYS A 30 5.15 16.99 -0.92
C LYS A 30 4.13 18.04 -1.33
N ILE A 31 3.14 18.25 -0.48
CA ILE A 31 2.10 19.25 -0.65
C ILE A 31 2.29 20.33 0.40
N ARG A 32 2.25 21.61 -0.02
CA ARG A 32 2.27 22.77 0.87
C ARG A 32 1.16 23.72 0.42
N ASN A 33 0.30 24.13 1.35
CA ASN A 33 -0.85 25.01 1.07
C ASN A 33 -1.71 24.53 -0.12
N GLY A 34 -2.00 23.22 -0.15
CA GLY A 34 -2.81 22.59 -1.21
C GLY A 34 -2.12 22.41 -2.57
N LYS A 35 -0.87 22.88 -2.74
CA LYS A 35 -0.12 22.76 -4.00
C LYS A 35 1.01 21.73 -3.89
N VAL A 36 1.23 20.97 -4.95
CA VAL A 36 2.38 20.06 -5.06
C VAL A 36 3.64 20.90 -5.23
N VAL A 37 4.54 20.84 -4.25
CA VAL A 37 5.83 21.56 -4.27
C VAL A 37 7.00 20.64 -4.63
N LEU A 38 6.82 19.32 -4.49
CA LEU A 38 7.77 18.32 -4.92
C LEU A 38 7.01 17.10 -5.43
N SER A 39 7.16 16.80 -6.71
CA SER A 39 6.57 15.61 -7.32
C SER A 39 7.59 14.47 -7.37
N GLY A 40 7.11 13.26 -7.10
CA GLY A 40 7.84 12.02 -7.32
C GLY A 40 7.83 11.62 -8.78
N PHE A 41 8.67 10.63 -9.11
CA PHE A 41 8.56 9.93 -10.38
C PHE A 41 7.12 9.41 -10.54
N MET A 42 6.47 9.79 -11.64
CA MET A 42 5.05 9.54 -11.89
C MET A 42 4.15 9.89 -10.69
N GLY A 43 4.45 10.99 -9.98
CA GLY A 43 3.69 11.46 -8.83
C GLY A 43 3.60 10.47 -7.65
N GLY A 44 4.48 9.46 -7.57
CA GLY A 44 4.37 8.37 -6.59
C GLY A 44 3.28 7.35 -6.90
N LYS A 45 2.84 7.26 -8.18
CA LYS A 45 1.73 6.43 -8.67
C LYS A 45 2.12 5.49 -9.82
N GLY A 46 3.41 5.44 -10.18
CA GLY A 46 3.90 4.56 -11.26
C GLY A 46 3.58 3.09 -11.01
N ASP A 47 3.53 2.29 -12.07
CA ASP A 47 3.47 0.83 -11.90
C ASP A 47 4.85 0.25 -11.54
N TYR A 48 4.88 -1.04 -11.21
CA TYR A 48 6.12 -1.72 -10.81
C TYR A 48 7.19 -1.71 -11.91
N GLY A 49 6.79 -1.91 -13.17
CA GLY A 49 7.70 -1.99 -14.30
C GLY A 49 8.43 -0.68 -14.52
N ASP A 50 7.67 0.43 -14.56
CA ASP A 50 8.20 1.78 -14.73
C ASP A 50 9.14 2.16 -13.59
N ILE A 51 8.71 1.91 -12.33
CA ILE A 51 9.52 2.23 -11.14
C ILE A 51 10.82 1.43 -11.15
N LYS A 52 10.76 0.13 -11.46
CA LYS A 52 11.94 -0.74 -11.53
C LYS A 52 12.89 -0.29 -12.62
N GLN A 53 12.37 0.03 -13.81
CA GLN A 53 13.18 0.46 -14.94
C GLN A 53 13.93 1.76 -14.60
N GLU A 54 13.21 2.76 -14.09
CA GLU A 54 13.80 4.05 -13.75
C GLU A 54 14.82 3.94 -12.61
N LEU A 55 14.51 3.15 -11.58
CA LEU A 55 15.47 2.91 -10.49
C LEU A 55 16.71 2.17 -10.99
N SER A 56 16.54 1.18 -11.86
CA SER A 56 17.67 0.44 -12.45
C SER A 56 18.55 1.39 -13.27
N ARG A 57 17.95 2.25 -14.10
CA ARG A 57 18.67 3.27 -14.88
C ARG A 57 19.52 4.17 -13.99
N VAL A 58 18.94 4.68 -12.90
CA VAL A 58 19.65 5.51 -11.92
C VAL A 58 20.78 4.75 -11.24
N VAL A 59 20.54 3.50 -10.82
CA VAL A 59 21.58 2.67 -10.18
C VAL A 59 22.74 2.40 -11.13
N TYR A 60 22.47 1.97 -12.37
CA TYR A 60 23.53 1.70 -13.36
C TYR A 60 24.35 2.95 -13.68
N ALA A 61 23.73 4.13 -13.75
CA ALA A 61 24.43 5.39 -13.98
C ALA A 61 25.36 5.82 -12.82
N ASN A 62 25.19 5.25 -11.63
CA ASN A 62 26.02 5.53 -10.45
C ASN A 62 27.05 4.41 -10.14
N GLY A 63 27.20 3.42 -11.03
CA GLY A 63 28.17 2.33 -10.90
C GLY A 63 27.62 1.08 -10.21
N PRO A 64 28.48 0.06 -9.95
CA PRO A 64 28.05 -1.22 -9.39
C PRO A 64 27.68 -1.10 -7.91
N ILE A 65 26.40 -0.85 -7.63
CA ILE A 65 25.86 -0.77 -6.27
C ILE A 65 25.40 -2.15 -5.83
N LYS A 66 25.93 -2.61 -4.69
CA LYS A 66 25.56 -3.89 -4.07
C LYS A 66 24.74 -3.72 -2.78
N ASP A 67 24.78 -2.55 -2.16
CA ASP A 67 24.11 -2.28 -0.88
C ASP A 67 22.66 -1.81 -1.07
N LYS A 68 21.73 -2.47 -0.38
CA LYS A 68 20.31 -2.08 -0.33
C LYS A 68 20.15 -0.63 0.15
N GLN A 69 20.91 -0.19 1.16
CA GLN A 69 20.72 1.16 1.71
C GLN A 69 21.11 2.24 0.70
N GLU A 70 22.19 2.02 -0.05
CA GLU A 70 22.60 2.90 -1.14
C GLU A 70 21.54 3.00 -2.25
N ILE A 71 20.91 1.89 -2.63
CA ILE A 71 19.80 1.92 -3.60
C ILE A 71 18.62 2.76 -3.05
N PHE A 72 18.26 2.61 -1.78
CA PHE A 72 17.22 3.46 -1.16
C PHE A 72 17.62 4.94 -1.08
N LYS A 73 18.90 5.25 -0.87
CA LYS A 73 19.41 6.64 -0.90
C LYS A 73 19.24 7.22 -2.30
N LEU A 74 19.60 6.47 -3.35
CA LEU A 74 19.41 6.89 -4.74
C LEU A 74 17.95 7.04 -5.12
N ALA A 75 17.10 6.08 -4.76
CA ALA A 75 15.66 6.16 -4.98
C ALA A 75 15.08 7.44 -4.36
N ARG A 76 15.46 7.75 -3.11
CA ARG A 76 15.02 8.98 -2.43
C ARG A 76 15.55 10.25 -3.11
N LYS A 77 16.84 10.29 -3.46
CA LYS A 77 17.48 11.44 -4.13
C LYS A 77 16.80 11.74 -5.47
N ASN A 78 16.45 10.69 -6.20
CA ASN A 78 15.81 10.78 -7.51
C ASN A 78 14.28 10.72 -7.46
N ARG A 79 13.70 10.67 -6.25
CA ARG A 79 12.26 10.71 -6.00
C ARG A 79 11.48 9.55 -6.62
N ILE A 80 12.12 8.39 -6.71
CA ILE A 80 11.58 7.17 -7.30
C ILE A 80 10.97 6.33 -6.19
N GLY A 81 9.73 5.90 -6.39
CA GLY A 81 9.00 5.07 -5.45
C GLY A 81 7.49 5.24 -5.61
N ILE A 82 6.74 4.57 -4.74
CA ILE A 82 5.29 4.58 -4.75
C ILE A 82 4.74 5.00 -3.39
N ASP A 83 3.66 5.80 -3.38
CA ASP A 83 2.97 6.17 -2.14
C ASP A 83 1.97 5.08 -1.71
N CYS A 84 1.43 5.21 -0.49
CA CYS A 84 0.53 4.21 0.09
C CYS A 84 -0.73 3.98 -0.78
N SER A 85 -1.39 5.06 -1.18
CA SER A 85 -2.59 5.02 -2.00
C SER A 85 -2.34 4.64 -3.46
N GLY A 86 -1.17 4.97 -4.02
CA GLY A 86 -0.76 4.56 -5.36
C GLY A 86 -0.57 3.05 -5.42
N PHE A 87 0.13 2.49 -4.43
CA PHE A 87 0.30 1.05 -4.33
C PHE A 87 -1.03 0.33 -4.13
N VAL A 88 -1.87 0.80 -3.19
CA VAL A 88 -3.19 0.21 -2.96
C VAL A 88 -4.07 0.30 -4.22
N TYR A 89 -4.09 1.43 -4.93
CA TYR A 89 -4.84 1.55 -6.19
C TYR A 89 -4.38 0.51 -7.22
N ARG A 90 -3.06 0.35 -7.43
CA ARG A 90 -2.51 -0.65 -8.36
C ARG A 90 -2.92 -2.06 -7.98
N PHE A 91 -2.89 -2.39 -6.69
CA PHE A 91 -3.33 -3.68 -6.19
C PHE A 91 -4.83 -3.93 -6.41
N LEU A 92 -5.69 -2.95 -6.12
CA LEU A 92 -7.13 -3.06 -6.37
C LEU A 92 -7.44 -3.17 -7.87
N ALA A 93 -6.70 -2.46 -8.72
CA ALA A 93 -6.84 -2.55 -10.18
C ALA A 93 -6.50 -3.97 -10.68
N GLU A 94 -5.50 -4.62 -10.09
CA GLU A 94 -5.18 -6.02 -10.38
C GLU A 94 -6.31 -6.97 -9.93
N LEU A 95 -6.93 -6.73 -8.77
CA LEU A 95 -8.10 -7.51 -8.33
C LEU A 95 -9.30 -7.35 -9.28
N VAL A 96 -9.55 -6.12 -9.79
CA VAL A 96 -10.58 -5.88 -10.82
C VAL A 96 -10.26 -6.63 -12.10
N ARG A 97 -9.00 -6.57 -12.58
CA ARG A 97 -8.54 -7.29 -13.78
C ARG A 97 -8.75 -8.80 -13.65
N LEU A 98 -8.55 -9.34 -12.44
CA LEU A 98 -8.74 -10.75 -12.11
C LEU A 98 -10.18 -11.13 -11.80
N LYS A 99 -11.14 -10.21 -11.90
CA LYS A 99 -12.56 -10.44 -11.60
C LYS A 99 -12.79 -11.01 -10.20
N TYR A 100 -12.01 -10.54 -9.23
CA TYR A 100 -12.11 -10.96 -7.83
C TYR A 100 -13.54 -10.76 -7.30
N GLN A 101 -14.10 -11.77 -6.62
CA GLN A 101 -15.49 -11.75 -6.11
C GLN A 101 -16.53 -11.43 -7.21
N ASN A 102 -16.37 -12.00 -8.41
CA ASN A 102 -17.27 -11.80 -9.55
C ASN A 102 -17.45 -10.31 -9.91
N CYS A 103 -16.42 -9.49 -9.69
CA CYS A 103 -16.48 -8.06 -9.93
C CYS A 103 -16.84 -7.73 -11.38
N GLU A 104 -17.98 -7.07 -11.59
CA GLU A 104 -18.48 -6.77 -12.94
C GLU A 104 -17.76 -5.60 -13.60
N VAL A 105 -17.21 -4.66 -12.83
CA VAL A 105 -16.50 -3.50 -13.38
C VAL A 105 -15.29 -3.95 -14.20
N LEU A 106 -15.03 -3.24 -15.30
CA LEU A 106 -13.95 -3.56 -16.23
C LEU A 106 -12.62 -2.91 -15.84
N SER A 107 -12.69 -1.79 -15.14
CA SER A 107 -11.52 -1.06 -14.66
C SER A 107 -11.82 -0.31 -13.37
N LEU A 108 -10.78 -0.01 -12.61
CA LEU A 108 -10.92 0.71 -11.35
C LEU A 108 -11.32 2.18 -11.58
N GLU A 109 -11.05 2.73 -12.76
CA GLU A 109 -11.47 4.07 -13.20
C GLU A 109 -13.00 4.20 -13.30
N GLN A 110 -13.75 3.11 -13.48
CA GLN A 110 -15.22 3.16 -13.39
C GLN A 110 -15.70 3.49 -11.97
N VAL A 111 -14.90 3.17 -10.95
CA VAL A 111 -15.16 3.52 -9.54
C VAL A 111 -14.55 4.88 -9.20
N PHE A 112 -13.36 5.15 -9.74
CA PHE A 112 -12.59 6.37 -9.51
C PHE A 112 -12.31 7.11 -10.84
N PRO A 113 -13.27 7.87 -11.38
CA PRO A 113 -13.18 8.43 -12.73
C PRO A 113 -12.06 9.45 -12.90
N ASP A 114 -11.60 10.09 -11.82
CA ASP A 114 -10.46 11.01 -11.86
C ASP A 114 -9.09 10.29 -12.04
N GLY A 115 -9.08 8.95 -11.98
CA GLY A 115 -7.91 8.10 -12.14
C GLY A 115 -6.95 8.10 -10.94
N ILE A 116 -5.87 7.34 -11.08
CA ILE A 116 -4.89 7.08 -10.00
C ILE A 116 -4.22 8.35 -9.43
N TYR A 117 -3.94 9.35 -10.28
CA TYR A 117 -3.24 10.58 -9.87
C TYR A 117 -4.09 11.51 -9.01
N ARG A 118 -5.41 11.31 -9.03
CA ARG A 118 -6.38 12.09 -8.25
C ARG A 118 -7.03 11.26 -7.14
N THR A 119 -6.54 10.05 -6.90
CA THR A 119 -7.06 9.11 -5.92
C THR A 119 -6.05 8.95 -4.78
N ASN A 120 -6.44 9.41 -3.58
CA ASN A 120 -5.65 9.36 -2.35
C ASN A 120 -6.29 8.38 -1.35
N ALA A 121 -5.66 8.22 -0.18
CA ALA A 121 -6.14 7.31 0.87
C ALA A 121 -7.59 7.61 1.29
N ASP A 122 -7.93 8.88 1.52
CA ASP A 122 -9.31 9.27 1.87
C ASP A 122 -10.31 8.88 0.78
N LYS A 123 -10.06 9.22 -0.49
CA LYS A 123 -10.94 8.85 -1.61
C LYS A 123 -11.14 7.33 -1.74
N LEU A 124 -10.08 6.54 -1.58
CA LEU A 124 -10.17 5.07 -1.61
C LEU A 124 -11.09 4.51 -0.52
N THR A 125 -11.23 5.24 0.59
CA THR A 125 -12.01 4.84 1.77
C THR A 125 -13.29 5.66 1.96
N LEU A 126 -13.71 6.43 0.95
CA LEU A 126 -14.90 7.27 1.03
C LEU A 126 -16.17 6.40 0.96
N GLY A 127 -17.14 6.64 1.85
CA GLY A 127 -18.35 5.81 2.01
C GLY A 127 -19.24 5.68 0.76
N THR A 128 -19.05 6.54 -0.25
CA THR A 128 -19.65 6.36 -1.58
C THR A 128 -19.18 5.07 -2.26
N HIS A 129 -17.91 4.70 -2.08
CA HIS A 129 -17.27 3.56 -2.75
C HIS A 129 -17.05 2.35 -1.85
N VAL A 130 -17.08 2.52 -0.52
CA VAL A 130 -16.81 1.43 0.44
C VAL A 130 -17.96 1.15 1.40
N ILE A 131 -17.93 -0.04 1.99
CA ILE A 131 -18.66 -0.41 3.20
C ILE A 131 -17.66 -0.62 4.34
N LYS A 132 -18.03 -0.28 5.58
CA LYS A 132 -17.19 -0.52 6.76
C LYS A 132 -17.33 -1.97 7.21
N ILE A 133 -16.21 -2.62 7.51
CA ILE A 133 -16.18 -3.98 8.05
C ILE A 133 -15.98 -3.89 9.57
N ASN A 134 -16.99 -4.34 10.33
CA ASN A 134 -16.99 -4.24 11.79
C ASN A 134 -16.57 -5.54 12.48
N LEU A 135 -16.75 -6.68 11.82
CA LEU A 135 -16.41 -7.99 12.37
C LEU A 135 -15.12 -8.49 11.75
N PHE A 136 -14.17 -8.88 12.60
CA PHE A 136 -12.89 -9.44 12.16
C PHE A 136 -13.06 -10.64 11.23
N LEU A 137 -14.01 -11.52 11.53
CA LEU A 137 -14.31 -12.71 10.73
C LEU A 137 -14.77 -12.39 9.30
N GLN A 138 -15.24 -11.17 9.06
CA GLN A 138 -15.63 -10.73 7.72
C GLN A 138 -14.44 -10.20 6.92
N VAL A 139 -13.31 -9.88 7.54
CA VAL A 139 -12.14 -9.32 6.87
C VAL A 139 -11.60 -10.31 5.84
N ARG A 140 -11.28 -9.84 4.63
CA ARG A 140 -10.76 -10.70 3.55
C ARG A 140 -9.78 -9.96 2.64
N LEU A 141 -9.17 -10.70 1.73
CA LEU A 141 -8.33 -10.18 0.65
C LEU A 141 -9.00 -8.97 -0.03
N GLY A 142 -8.25 -7.89 -0.23
CA GLY A 142 -8.72 -6.67 -0.89
C GLY A 142 -9.40 -5.65 0.03
N ASP A 143 -9.69 -6.00 1.30
CA ASP A 143 -10.17 -5.02 2.26
C ASP A 143 -9.08 -3.98 2.57
N LEU A 144 -9.48 -2.72 2.63
CA LEU A 144 -8.65 -1.57 2.91
C LEU A 144 -8.55 -1.34 4.41
N ILE A 145 -7.36 -1.02 4.90
CA ILE A 145 -7.13 -0.58 6.28
C ILE A 145 -6.79 0.90 6.24
N ARG A 146 -7.73 1.75 6.64
CA ARG A 146 -7.55 3.20 6.77
C ARG A 146 -6.88 3.49 8.11
N ILE A 147 -5.77 4.23 8.07
CA ILE A 147 -5.01 4.60 9.28
C ILE A 147 -4.51 6.05 9.18
N ASN A 148 -4.03 6.57 10.31
CA ASN A 148 -3.45 7.90 10.45
C ASN A 148 -4.45 9.00 10.09
N ASN A 149 -5.69 8.87 10.61
CA ASN A 149 -6.78 9.80 10.36
C ASN A 149 -7.07 9.96 8.86
N GLY A 150 -7.03 8.85 8.11
CA GLY A 150 -7.24 8.82 6.66
C GLY A 150 -6.06 9.21 5.77
N ARG A 151 -4.92 9.59 6.35
CA ARG A 151 -3.74 10.00 5.58
C ARG A 151 -2.92 8.82 5.06
N HIS A 152 -3.26 7.60 5.45
CA HIS A 152 -2.58 6.39 5.00
C HIS A 152 -3.56 5.23 4.82
N VAL A 153 -3.24 4.34 3.88
CA VAL A 153 -4.06 3.17 3.58
C VAL A 153 -3.16 1.96 3.35
N ALA A 154 -3.61 0.81 3.81
CA ALA A 154 -3.06 -0.50 3.52
C ALA A 154 -4.15 -1.40 2.90
N VAL A 155 -3.77 -2.56 2.40
CA VAL A 155 -4.72 -3.56 1.89
C VAL A 155 -4.43 -4.93 2.51
N VAL A 156 -5.49 -5.64 2.88
CA VAL A 156 -5.43 -7.01 3.39
C VAL A 156 -5.09 -7.96 2.25
N VAL A 157 -4.10 -8.82 2.48
CA VAL A 157 -3.67 -9.84 1.52
C VAL A 157 -3.93 -11.26 2.01
N LYS A 158 -4.07 -11.43 3.33
CA LYS A 158 -4.42 -12.72 3.94
C LYS A 158 -5.15 -12.49 5.25
N ASN A 159 -6.15 -13.33 5.52
CA ASN A 159 -6.78 -13.42 6.83
C ASN A 159 -6.87 -14.89 7.25
N ASN A 160 -6.30 -15.21 8.40
CA ASN A 160 -6.43 -16.49 9.07
C ASN A 160 -7.07 -16.21 10.45
N ASN A 161 -7.79 -17.17 11.04
CA ASN A 161 -8.67 -17.04 12.23
C ASN A 161 -8.32 -16.02 13.35
N ASN A 162 -7.06 -15.66 13.56
CA ASN A 162 -6.63 -14.65 14.55
C ASN A 162 -5.56 -13.66 14.02
N MET A 163 -5.34 -13.62 12.71
CA MET A 163 -4.22 -12.92 12.08
C MET A 163 -4.59 -12.37 10.70
N ILE A 164 -4.50 -11.05 10.56
CA ILE A 164 -4.52 -10.36 9.27
C ILE A 164 -3.09 -10.06 8.83
N THR A 165 -2.73 -10.51 7.63
CA THR A 165 -1.57 -10.00 6.90
C THR A 165 -2.04 -8.89 5.96
N TYR A 166 -1.45 -7.71 6.09
CA TYR A 166 -1.69 -6.59 5.20
C TYR A 166 -0.40 -6.16 4.51
N ILE A 167 -0.52 -5.38 3.45
CA ILE A 167 0.60 -4.79 2.73
C ILE A 167 0.32 -3.31 2.47
N HIS A 168 1.37 -2.50 2.55
CA HIS A 168 1.30 -1.08 2.23
C HIS A 168 2.64 -0.55 1.74
N SER A 169 2.65 0.66 1.18
CA SER A 169 3.89 1.42 0.96
C SER A 169 4.01 2.49 2.04
N SER A 170 5.04 2.42 2.90
CA SER A 170 5.19 3.33 4.03
C SER A 170 6.64 3.78 4.26
N LYS A 171 6.79 4.93 4.93
CA LYS A 171 8.05 5.39 5.53
C LYS A 171 7.95 5.60 7.05
N MET A 172 6.78 5.29 7.63
CA MET A 172 6.44 5.54 9.04
C MET A 172 6.86 4.37 9.95
N THR A 173 7.12 3.22 9.34
CA THR A 173 7.49 1.95 9.96
C THR A 173 9.00 1.75 9.90
N LYS A 174 9.50 0.74 10.63
CA LYS A 174 10.93 0.39 10.66
C LYS A 174 11.43 -0.07 9.28
N GLU A 175 10.63 -0.90 8.62
CA GLU A 175 10.79 -1.20 7.19
C GLU A 175 10.22 -0.05 6.34
N SER A 176 10.81 0.24 5.18
CA SER A 176 10.38 1.36 4.34
C SER A 176 10.17 0.89 2.90
N GLY A 177 9.21 1.51 2.20
CA GLY A 177 8.77 1.04 0.89
C GLY A 177 7.55 0.16 1.01
N VAL A 178 7.32 -0.68 -0.01
CA VAL A 178 6.26 -1.69 0.03
C VAL A 178 6.68 -2.84 0.95
N HIS A 179 5.88 -3.17 1.96
CA HIS A 179 6.16 -4.30 2.85
C HIS A 179 4.88 -4.79 3.52
N THR A 180 4.95 -6.01 4.04
CA THR A 180 3.86 -6.65 4.76
C THR A 180 3.92 -6.34 6.24
N GLY A 181 2.76 -6.12 6.85
CA GLY A 181 2.60 -6.09 8.30
C GLY A 181 1.60 -7.13 8.77
N ILE A 182 1.56 -7.33 10.09
CA ILE A 182 0.67 -8.30 10.75
C ILE A 182 -0.14 -7.59 11.82
N ILE A 183 -1.44 -7.89 11.85
CA ILE A 183 -2.38 -7.55 12.92
C ILE A 183 -2.84 -8.85 13.54
N MET A 184 -2.59 -9.03 14.83
CA MET A 184 -3.18 -10.10 15.62
C MET A 184 -4.53 -9.64 16.17
N VAL A 185 -5.49 -10.55 16.24
CA VAL A 185 -6.77 -10.30 16.88
C VAL A 185 -6.89 -11.16 18.12
N ASP A 186 -7.25 -10.49 19.20
CA ASP A 186 -7.56 -11.13 20.47
C ASP A 186 -9.04 -11.52 20.47
N ASP A 187 -9.31 -12.82 20.32
CA ASP A 187 -10.65 -13.40 20.07
C ASP A 187 -11.71 -12.95 21.09
N PHE A 188 -11.30 -12.59 22.32
CA PHE A 188 -12.21 -12.21 23.39
C PHE A 188 -12.67 -10.75 23.33
N ASN A 189 -11.89 -9.86 22.70
CA ASN A 189 -12.12 -8.41 22.79
C ASN A 189 -12.16 -7.69 21.43
N ASN A 190 -11.98 -8.40 20.32
CA ASN A 190 -11.78 -7.80 18.99
C ASN A 190 -10.66 -6.74 18.97
N ASN A 191 -9.72 -6.83 19.93
CA ASN A 191 -8.62 -5.89 20.04
C ASN A 191 -7.58 -6.20 18.98
N LEU A 192 -7.42 -5.27 18.05
CA LEU A 192 -6.43 -5.35 16.98
C LEU A 192 -5.04 -4.97 17.53
N LYS A 193 -4.09 -5.91 17.49
CA LYS A 193 -2.70 -5.72 17.96
C LYS A 193 -1.74 -5.78 16.78
N TRP A 194 -1.20 -4.64 16.36
CA TRP A 194 -0.19 -4.58 15.31
C TRP A 194 1.13 -5.15 15.82
N ARG A 195 1.81 -5.96 15.00
CA ARG A 195 3.20 -6.39 15.28
C ARG A 195 4.25 -5.42 14.73
N GLU A 196 3.83 -4.56 13.82
CA GLU A 196 4.72 -3.58 13.20
C GLU A 196 5.05 -2.44 14.16
N THR A 197 6.27 -1.91 14.07
CA THR A 197 6.74 -0.78 14.85
C THR A 197 7.19 0.37 13.96
N THR A 198 7.16 1.57 14.54
CA THR A 198 7.75 2.76 13.94
C THR A 198 9.28 2.72 14.01
N LYS A 199 9.93 3.68 13.34
CA LYS A 199 11.39 3.87 13.42
C LYS A 199 11.93 4.14 14.83
N ASN A 200 11.06 4.55 15.76
CA ASN A 200 11.41 4.80 17.16
C ASN A 200 10.88 3.67 18.07
N ASP A 201 10.65 2.48 17.50
CA ASP A 201 10.20 1.26 18.18
C ASP A 201 8.83 1.37 18.91
N ILE A 202 8.04 2.41 18.64
CA ILE A 202 6.64 2.52 19.09
C ILE A 202 5.76 1.58 18.26
N ASN A 203 4.81 0.89 18.90
CA ASN A 203 3.79 0.08 18.19
C ASN A 203 3.03 0.92 17.15
N PHE A 204 2.97 0.43 15.90
CA PHE A 204 2.42 1.18 14.79
C PHE A 204 0.92 1.45 14.92
N GLY A 205 0.16 0.43 15.34
CA GLY A 205 -1.29 0.54 15.59
C GLY A 205 -1.59 1.55 16.69
N VAL A 206 -0.90 1.46 17.83
CA VAL A 206 -1.09 2.41 18.96
C VAL A 206 -0.87 3.86 18.52
N LYS A 207 0.14 4.12 17.69
CA LYS A 207 0.48 5.48 17.28
C LYS A 207 -0.42 6.05 16.19
N TYR A 208 -0.91 5.22 15.27
CA TYR A 208 -1.53 5.71 14.03
C TYR A 208 -2.94 5.17 13.77
N PHE A 209 -3.44 4.19 14.52
CA PHE A 209 -4.80 3.70 14.34
C PHE A 209 -5.74 4.38 15.33
N HIS A 210 -6.59 5.28 14.83
CA HIS A 210 -7.52 6.06 15.65
C HIS A 210 -8.96 5.85 15.19
N PRO A 211 -9.65 4.79 15.65
CA PRO A 211 -11.02 4.48 15.24
C PRO A 211 -12.01 5.65 15.45
N GLN A 212 -11.80 6.46 16.48
CA GLN A 212 -12.59 7.66 16.79
C GLN A 212 -12.49 8.74 15.70
N ASN A 213 -11.43 8.71 14.88
CA ASN A 213 -11.21 9.62 13.75
C ASN A 213 -11.57 8.96 12.40
N GLY A 214 -12.34 7.87 12.45
CA GLY A 214 -12.82 7.14 11.29
C GLY A 214 -11.80 6.16 10.69
N ASP A 215 -10.67 5.88 11.35
CA ASP A 215 -9.81 4.77 10.95
C ASP A 215 -10.56 3.44 11.13
N GLY A 216 -10.22 2.44 10.31
CA GLY A 216 -10.95 1.17 10.30
C GLY A 216 -10.67 0.31 9.09
N ILE A 217 -11.43 -0.76 8.96
CA ILE A 217 -11.36 -1.67 7.81
C ILE A 217 -12.57 -1.42 6.90
N PHE A 218 -12.32 -1.34 5.60
CA PHE A 218 -13.30 -0.97 4.60
C PHE A 218 -13.21 -1.89 3.39
N ARG A 219 -14.33 -2.22 2.77
CA ARG A 219 -14.38 -3.02 1.54
C ARG A 219 -14.96 -2.18 0.41
N LEU A 220 -14.34 -2.20 -0.77
CA LEU A 220 -14.96 -1.61 -1.95
C LEU A 220 -16.27 -2.34 -2.27
N LYS A 221 -17.34 -1.57 -2.52
CA LYS A 221 -18.68 -2.12 -2.86
C LYS A 221 -18.64 -3.04 -4.06
N ILE A 222 -17.77 -2.76 -5.03
CA ILE A 222 -17.57 -3.60 -6.23
C ILE A 222 -17.01 -5.00 -5.95
N PHE A 223 -16.50 -5.25 -4.74
CA PHE A 223 -16.07 -6.57 -4.28
C PHE A 223 -17.03 -7.16 -3.25
N ASN A 224 -18.25 -6.61 -3.13
CA ASN A 224 -19.28 -7.10 -2.23
C ASN A 224 -20.60 -7.31 -3.01
N PRO A 225 -20.60 -8.25 -3.98
CA PRO A 225 -21.83 -8.63 -4.67
C PRO A 225 -22.88 -9.18 -3.71
#